data_AF-X1GVB4-F1
#
_entry.id   AF-X1GVB4-F1
#
_cell.length_a   1.000
_cell.length_b   1.000
_cell.length_c   1.000
_cell.angle_alpha   90.00
_cell.angle_beta   90.00
_cell.angle_gamma   90.00
#
_symmetry.space_group_name_H-M   'P 1'
#
loop_
_entity.id
_entity.type
_entity.pdbx_description
1 polymer ?
#
loop_
_entity_poly.entity_id
_entity_poly.type
_entity_poly.pdbx_seq_one_letter_code
_entity_poly.pdbx_strand_id
1 'polypeptide(L)'
;SAFFLVYAGMGINGAMGGVVLGVFAAFLPAFLPLKPLFRKQPLPNSRLDSGDVYGYLWPVFLALLCFAILTNVDMILVKHFFEPLQAGYYSILSLVGKGFISIAIAVSLAMFPRVSELHEQNKDSYSTLKKSLLICGLLFGPAVLIFMIFPRFIVGTVFGEKYVLVSPLLRMFSIAVIPFALTNVLINYQLARRNVNFVYYLIPGATFYIAMLLLFHSSLLQVVVVVGIAGSFVFGLNMGSILLQNRRETRTDMSRYGLGEKVSYEKPTSY
;
A
#
# COMPACT_ATOMS: atom_id res chain seq x y z
N SER A 1 -28.54 -0.49 -0.82
CA SER A 1 -28.84 -1.65 0.05
C SER A 1 -28.68 -1.32 1.53
N ALA A 2 -27.53 -0.78 1.99
CA ALA A 2 -27.29 -0.52 3.43
C ALA A 2 -28.25 0.50 4.09
N PHE A 3 -28.54 1.63 3.42
CA PHE A 3 -29.43 2.66 3.98
C PHE A 3 -30.86 2.17 4.26
N PHE A 4 -31.40 1.28 3.41
CA PHE A 4 -32.76 0.76 3.53
C PHE A 4 -32.88 -0.24 4.69
N LEU A 5 -31.86 -1.08 4.89
CA LEU A 5 -31.80 -2.05 5.99
C LEU A 5 -31.54 -1.38 7.35
N VAL A 6 -30.83 -0.25 7.39
CA VAL A 6 -30.66 0.56 8.60
C VAL A 6 -31.98 1.24 9.00
N TYR A 7 -32.75 1.73 8.03
CA TYR A 7 -34.06 2.34 8.28
C TYR A 7 -35.11 1.32 8.76
N ALA A 8 -34.94 0.03 8.42
CA ALA A 8 -35.80 -1.08 8.86
C ALA A 8 -35.57 -1.52 10.33
N GLY A 9 -34.81 -0.76 11.13
CA GLY A 9 -34.63 -1.03 12.56
C GLY A 9 -33.56 -2.07 12.91
N MET A 10 -32.83 -2.61 11.93
CA MET A 10 -31.76 -3.61 12.16
C MET A 10 -30.43 -3.01 12.64
N GLY A 11 -30.36 -1.69 12.86
CA GLY A 11 -29.18 -1.01 13.39
C GLY A 11 -27.89 -1.33 12.63
N ILE A 12 -26.84 -1.69 13.37
CA ILE A 12 -25.50 -2.01 12.82
C ILE A 12 -25.52 -3.29 11.98
N ASN A 13 -26.35 -4.27 12.33
CA ASN A 13 -26.45 -5.55 11.61
C ASN A 13 -27.05 -5.35 10.21
N GLY A 14 -28.00 -4.42 10.05
CA GLY A 14 -28.56 -4.05 8.75
C GLY A 14 -27.53 -3.36 7.84
N ALA A 15 -26.65 -2.54 8.40
CA ALA A 15 -25.54 -1.93 7.66
C ALA A 15 -24.54 -2.99 7.17
N MET A 16 -24.14 -3.92 8.05
CA MET A 16 -23.20 -5.01 7.70
C MET A 16 -23.81 -5.95 6.64
N GLY A 17 -25.06 -6.37 6.81
CA GLY A 17 -25.77 -7.19 5.82
C GLY A 17 -25.93 -6.49 4.47
N GLY A 18 -26.17 -5.18 4.47
CA GLY A 18 -26.27 -4.39 3.24
C GLY A 18 -24.98 -4.29 2.45
N VAL A 19 -23.81 -4.28 3.12
CA VAL A 19 -22.49 -4.32 2.48
C VAL A 19 -22.24 -5.68 1.84
N VAL A 20 -22.49 -6.78 2.57
CA VAL A 20 -22.32 -8.14 2.04
C VAL A 20 -23.21 -8.35 0.81
N LEU A 21 -24.50 -7.99 0.91
CA LEU A 21 -25.44 -8.07 -0.22
C LEU A 21 -25.02 -7.17 -1.39
N GLY A 22 -24.44 -6.00 -1.12
CA GLY A 22 -23.90 -5.11 -2.15
C GLY A 22 -22.76 -5.74 -2.94
N VAL A 23 -21.85 -6.45 -2.26
CA VAL A 23 -20.74 -7.17 -2.91
C VAL A 23 -21.27 -8.31 -3.80
N PHE A 24 -22.22 -9.11 -3.30
CA PHE A 24 -22.85 -10.16 -4.10
C PHE A 24 -23.61 -9.59 -5.31
N ALA A 25 -24.34 -8.49 -5.12
CA ALA A 25 -25.06 -7.82 -6.19
C ALA A 25 -24.13 -7.22 -7.25
N ALA A 26 -22.97 -6.69 -6.86
CA ALA A 26 -21.95 -6.19 -7.78
C ALA A 26 -21.24 -7.30 -8.57
N PHE A 27 -21.24 -8.53 -8.04
CA PHE A 27 -20.68 -9.70 -8.72
C PHE A 27 -21.53 -10.16 -9.92
N LEU A 28 -22.86 -9.98 -9.85
CA LEU A 28 -23.79 -10.39 -10.91
C LEU A 28 -23.53 -9.72 -12.28
N PRO A 29 -23.40 -8.37 -12.38
CA PRO A 29 -23.11 -7.73 -13.66
C PRO A 29 -21.69 -8.02 -14.18
N ALA A 30 -20.75 -8.44 -13.32
CA ALA A 30 -19.40 -8.83 -13.75
C ALA A 30 -19.42 -10.04 -14.71
N PHE A 31 -20.43 -10.92 -14.61
CA PHE A 31 -20.58 -12.04 -15.54
C PHE A 31 -21.06 -11.63 -16.94
N LEU A 32 -21.66 -10.45 -17.12
CA LEU A 32 -22.17 -9.98 -18.41
C LEU A 32 -21.05 -9.79 -19.46
N PRO A 33 -19.96 -9.06 -19.19
CA PRO A 33 -18.83 -8.94 -20.13
C PRO A 33 -17.97 -10.21 -20.24
N LEU A 34 -18.11 -11.17 -19.33
CA LEU A 34 -17.41 -12.48 -19.41
C LEU A 34 -18.15 -13.51 -20.28
N LYS A 35 -19.46 -13.34 -20.54
CA LYS A 35 -20.23 -14.25 -21.43
C LYS A 35 -19.57 -14.53 -22.80
N PRO A 36 -18.93 -13.57 -23.50
CA PRO A 36 -18.24 -13.83 -24.75
C PRO A 36 -16.97 -14.68 -24.60
N LEU A 37 -16.31 -14.62 -23.44
CA LEU A 37 -15.10 -15.40 -23.12
C LEU A 37 -15.44 -16.89 -22.90
N PHE A 38 -16.57 -17.20 -22.26
CA PHE A 38 -17.06 -18.58 -22.12
C PHE A 38 -17.51 -19.22 -23.43
N ARG A 39 -17.70 -18.41 -24.50
CA ARG A 39 -18.11 -18.89 -25.82
C ARG A 39 -16.91 -19.18 -26.75
N LYS A 40 -15.69 -18.80 -26.37
CA LYS A 40 -14.48 -19.21 -27.08
C LYS A 40 -14.18 -20.67 -26.72
N GLN A 41 -13.99 -21.51 -27.73
CA GLN A 41 -13.61 -22.91 -27.53
C GLN A 41 -12.32 -22.97 -26.69
N PRO A 42 -12.24 -23.85 -25.67
CA PRO A 42 -11.01 -24.04 -24.93
C PRO A 42 -9.91 -24.42 -25.93
N LEU A 43 -8.78 -23.71 -25.88
CA LEU A 43 -7.63 -24.00 -26.72
C LEU A 43 -7.25 -25.48 -26.49
N PRO A 44 -7.06 -26.28 -27.56
CA PRO A 44 -6.55 -27.63 -27.40
C PRO A 44 -5.21 -27.51 -26.68
N ASN A 45 -5.06 -28.21 -25.56
CA ASN A 45 -3.84 -28.24 -24.73
C ASN A 45 -3.60 -27.11 -23.71
N SER A 46 -4.60 -26.30 -23.35
CA SER A 46 -4.48 -25.40 -22.19
C SER A 46 -4.62 -26.18 -20.86
N ARG A 47 -3.66 -27.05 -20.55
CA ARG A 47 -3.42 -27.43 -19.16
C ARG A 47 -2.94 -26.16 -18.47
N LEU A 48 -3.83 -25.49 -17.74
CA LEU A 48 -3.40 -24.53 -16.73
C LEU A 48 -2.45 -25.31 -15.82
N ASP A 49 -1.16 -25.02 -15.90
CA ASP A 49 -0.19 -25.59 -14.97
C ASP A 49 -0.52 -25.02 -13.60
N SER A 50 -1.35 -25.78 -12.88
CA SER A 50 -1.97 -25.33 -11.64
C SER A 50 -0.88 -25.07 -10.59
N GLY A 51 0.28 -25.73 -10.72
CA GLY A 51 1.46 -25.48 -9.88
C GLY A 51 1.98 -24.04 -9.98
N ASP A 52 2.09 -23.49 -11.19
CA ASP A 52 2.61 -22.12 -11.39
C ASP A 52 1.63 -21.04 -10.92
N VAL A 53 0.32 -21.27 -11.10
CA VAL A 53 -0.71 -20.34 -10.62
C VAL A 53 -0.75 -20.32 -9.09
N TYR A 54 -0.79 -21.49 -8.44
CA TYR A 54 -0.78 -21.57 -6.97
C TYR A 54 0.55 -21.05 -6.38
N GLY A 55 1.67 -21.30 -7.05
CA GLY A 55 3.00 -20.80 -6.67
C GLY A 55 3.11 -19.28 -6.66
N TYR A 56 2.40 -18.59 -7.57
CA TYR A 56 2.31 -17.13 -7.57
C TYR A 56 1.28 -16.59 -6.57
N LEU A 57 0.14 -17.26 -6.42
CA LEU A 57 -0.94 -16.81 -5.52
C LEU A 57 -0.51 -16.78 -4.05
N TRP A 58 0.32 -17.72 -3.62
CA TRP A 58 0.74 -17.81 -2.22
C TRP A 58 1.56 -16.58 -1.75
N PRO A 59 2.64 -16.17 -2.45
CA PRO A 59 3.34 -14.93 -2.13
C PRO A 59 2.46 -13.68 -2.23
N VAL A 60 1.54 -13.62 -3.19
CA VAL A 60 0.60 -12.50 -3.32
C VAL A 60 -0.32 -12.42 -2.10
N PHE A 61 -0.91 -13.54 -1.69
CA PHE A 61 -1.70 -13.64 -0.48
C PHE A 61 -0.90 -13.19 0.74
N LEU A 62 0.33 -13.67 0.87
CA LEU A 62 1.21 -13.29 1.98
C LEU A 62 1.57 -11.80 1.97
N ALA A 63 1.80 -11.22 0.79
CA ALA A 63 2.02 -9.78 0.63
C ALA A 63 0.83 -8.96 1.11
N LEU A 64 -0.37 -9.34 0.68
CA LEU A 64 -1.62 -8.68 1.06
C LEU A 64 -1.90 -8.84 2.55
N LEU A 65 -1.63 -10.01 3.13
CA LEU A 65 -1.76 -10.27 4.55
C LEU A 65 -0.78 -9.40 5.36
N CYS A 66 0.49 -9.35 4.98
CA CYS A 66 1.48 -8.47 5.63
C CYS A 66 1.06 -7.01 5.54
N PHE A 67 0.58 -6.55 4.37
CA PHE A 67 0.09 -5.19 4.22
C PHE A 67 -1.16 -4.91 5.06
N ALA A 68 -2.08 -5.87 5.17
CA ALA A 68 -3.25 -5.77 6.04
C ALA A 68 -2.84 -5.65 7.52
N ILE A 69 -1.83 -6.42 7.95
CA ILE A 69 -1.22 -6.30 9.28
C ILE A 69 -0.64 -4.90 9.47
N LEU A 70 0.23 -4.44 8.56
CA LEU A 70 0.87 -3.11 8.66
C LEU A 70 -0.14 -1.96 8.79
N THR A 71 -1.33 -2.10 8.22
CA THR A 71 -2.34 -1.03 8.16
C THR A 71 -3.44 -1.14 9.21
N ASN A 72 -3.52 -2.25 9.98
CA ASN A 72 -4.60 -2.45 10.95
C ASN A 72 -4.14 -2.97 12.32
N VAL A 73 -2.94 -3.53 12.45
CA VAL A 73 -2.51 -4.16 13.71
C VAL A 73 -2.37 -3.16 14.85
N ASP A 74 -1.96 -1.93 14.55
CA ASP A 74 -1.88 -0.83 15.51
C ASP A 74 -3.23 -0.55 16.18
N MET A 75 -4.30 -0.44 15.40
CA MET A 75 -5.64 -0.22 15.90
C MET A 75 -6.15 -1.38 16.75
N ILE A 76 -5.80 -2.62 16.39
CA ILE A 76 -6.15 -3.82 17.17
C ILE A 76 -5.44 -3.77 18.53
N LEU A 77 -4.13 -3.51 18.55
CA LEU A 77 -3.35 -3.44 19.79
C LEU A 77 -3.77 -2.25 20.64
N VAL A 78 -4.07 -1.09 20.04
CA VAL A 78 -4.54 0.07 20.80
C VAL A 78 -5.86 -0.21 21.50
N LYS A 79 -6.81 -0.89 20.82
CA LYS A 79 -8.07 -1.31 21.45
C LYS A 79 -7.88 -2.34 22.56
N HIS A 80 -6.80 -3.12 22.52
CA HIS A 80 -6.51 -4.14 23.51
C HIS A 80 -5.83 -3.57 24.75
N PHE A 81 -4.85 -2.67 24.57
CA PHE A 81 -4.02 -2.17 25.68
C PHE A 81 -4.52 -0.87 26.31
N PHE A 82 -5.28 -0.04 25.59
CA PHE A 82 -5.68 1.28 26.07
C PHE A 82 -7.16 1.35 26.43
N GLU A 83 -7.49 2.30 27.31
CA GLU A 83 -8.88 2.57 27.68
C GLU A 83 -9.74 2.96 26.47
N PRO A 84 -11.07 2.68 26.50
CA PRO A 84 -11.97 2.95 25.38
C PRO A 84 -11.92 4.38 24.85
N LEU A 85 -11.71 5.38 25.71
CA LEU A 85 -11.58 6.78 25.31
C LEU A 85 -10.34 7.02 24.45
N GLN A 86 -9.20 6.46 24.85
CA GLN A 86 -7.93 6.58 24.13
C GLN A 86 -7.96 5.80 22.81
N ALA A 87 -8.58 4.61 22.81
CA ALA A 87 -8.85 3.88 21.57
C ALA A 87 -9.78 4.68 20.63
N GLY A 88 -10.74 5.42 21.18
CA GLY A 88 -11.56 6.38 20.44
C GLY A 88 -10.73 7.49 19.80
N TYR A 89 -9.80 8.10 20.54
CA TYR A 89 -8.85 9.07 19.98
C TYR A 89 -8.01 8.48 18.85
N TYR A 90 -7.44 7.31 19.05
CA TYR A 90 -6.64 6.66 18.01
C TYR A 90 -7.46 6.24 16.78
N SER A 91 -8.75 5.92 16.95
CA SER A 91 -9.65 5.62 15.82
C SER A 91 -9.72 6.77 14.81
N ILE A 92 -9.69 8.01 15.30
CA ILE A 92 -9.69 9.22 14.47
C ILE A 92 -8.39 9.32 13.67
N LEU A 93 -7.25 9.08 14.33
CA LEU A 93 -5.95 9.02 13.68
C LEU A 93 -5.93 7.95 12.58
N SER A 94 -6.32 6.72 12.93
CA SER A 94 -6.39 5.58 12.00
C SER A 94 -7.28 5.87 10.80
N LEU A 95 -8.44 6.53 10.99
CA LEU A 95 -9.32 6.92 9.88
C LEU A 95 -8.63 7.89 8.92
N VAL A 96 -7.93 8.90 9.44
CA VAL A 96 -7.16 9.83 8.61
C VAL A 96 -6.04 9.09 7.86
N GLY A 97 -5.34 8.18 8.52
CA GLY A 97 -4.32 7.33 7.90
C GLY A 97 -4.85 6.48 6.75
N LYS A 98 -6.05 5.92 6.90
CA LYS A 98 -6.75 5.19 5.82
C LYS A 98 -7.06 6.08 4.63
N GLY A 99 -7.23 7.39 4.82
CA GLY A 99 -7.33 8.36 3.72
C GLY A 99 -6.07 8.39 2.85
N PHE A 100 -4.89 8.51 3.47
CA PHE A 100 -3.61 8.48 2.74
C PHE A 100 -3.38 7.15 2.02
N ILE A 101 -3.66 6.03 2.69
CA ILE A 101 -3.54 4.69 2.09
C ILE A 101 -4.50 4.53 0.91
N SER A 102 -5.73 5.06 1.01
CA SER A 102 -6.72 4.98 -0.07
C SER A 102 -6.26 5.73 -1.33
N ILE A 103 -5.65 6.91 -1.16
CA ILE A 103 -5.03 7.65 -2.27
C ILE A 103 -3.92 6.82 -2.91
N ALA A 104 -3.04 6.21 -2.11
CA ALA A 104 -2.00 5.34 -2.64
C ALA A 104 -2.54 4.13 -3.40
N ILE A 105 -3.64 3.52 -2.93
CA ILE A 105 -4.33 2.43 -3.63
C ILE A 105 -4.87 2.92 -4.98
N ALA A 106 -5.52 4.09 -5.03
CA ALA A 106 -6.05 4.65 -6.27
C ALA A 106 -4.93 4.92 -7.31
N VAL A 107 -3.81 5.51 -6.88
CA VAL A 107 -2.64 5.72 -7.74
C VAL A 107 -2.05 4.38 -8.20
N SER A 108 -1.97 3.39 -7.31
CA SER A 108 -1.47 2.05 -7.62
C SER A 108 -2.33 1.35 -8.66
N LEU A 109 -3.65 1.52 -8.59
CA LEU A 109 -4.60 0.92 -9.54
C LEU A 109 -4.39 1.46 -10.97
N ALA A 110 -4.12 2.75 -11.12
CA ALA A 110 -3.81 3.36 -12.42
C ALA A 110 -2.40 2.98 -12.92
N MET A 111 -1.45 2.84 -12.00
CA MET A 111 -0.07 2.45 -12.30
C MET A 111 0.03 0.99 -12.76
N PHE A 112 -0.72 0.08 -12.14
CA PHE A 112 -0.62 -1.36 -12.33
C PHE A 112 -0.71 -1.82 -13.80
N PRO A 113 -1.75 -1.46 -14.59
CA PRO A 113 -1.85 -1.91 -15.98
C PRO A 113 -0.71 -1.36 -16.84
N ARG A 114 -0.28 -0.11 -16.60
CA ARG A 114 0.80 0.51 -17.36
C ARG A 114 2.16 -0.16 -17.10
N VAL A 115 2.44 -0.50 -15.85
CA VAL A 115 3.66 -1.21 -15.47
C VAL A 115 3.64 -2.63 -16.03
N SER A 116 2.50 -3.31 -15.96
CA SER A 116 2.32 -4.65 -16.53
C SER A 116 2.59 -4.66 -18.04
N GLU A 117 2.02 -3.69 -18.77
CA GLU A 117 2.24 -3.53 -20.21
C GLU A 117 3.72 -3.28 -20.56
N LEU A 118 4.38 -2.37 -19.84
CA LEU A 118 5.80 -2.08 -20.06
C LEU A 118 6.69 -3.29 -19.74
N HIS A 119 6.35 -4.05 -18.70
CA HIS A 119 7.08 -5.24 -18.30
C HIS A 119 6.99 -6.34 -19.36
N GLU A 120 5.81 -6.61 -19.91
CA GLU A 120 5.62 -7.58 -21.01
C GLU A 120 6.37 -7.13 -22.29
N GLN A 121 6.52 -5.82 -22.51
CA GLN A 121 7.32 -5.26 -23.61
C GLN A 121 8.83 -5.22 -23.33
N ASN A 122 9.31 -5.73 -22.19
CA ASN A 122 10.71 -5.61 -21.72
C ASN A 122 11.22 -4.15 -21.70
N LYS A 123 10.34 -3.18 -21.44
CA LYS A 123 10.68 -1.76 -21.33
C LYS A 123 10.86 -1.36 -19.86
N ASP A 124 11.69 -0.34 -19.62
CA ASP A 124 11.84 0.23 -18.28
C ASP A 124 10.51 0.75 -17.76
N SER A 125 10.09 0.22 -16.61
CA SER A 125 8.88 0.63 -15.90
C SER A 125 9.17 1.48 -14.67
N TYR A 126 10.44 1.69 -14.33
CA TYR A 126 10.87 2.42 -13.13
C TYR A 126 10.50 3.91 -13.18
N SER A 127 10.51 4.52 -14.37
CA SER A 127 9.98 5.87 -14.59
C SER A 127 8.51 6.01 -14.18
N THR A 128 7.69 4.98 -14.42
CA THR A 128 6.28 4.95 -14.03
C THR A 128 6.13 4.90 -12.51
N LEU A 129 6.95 4.10 -11.82
CA LEU A 129 6.99 4.08 -10.36
C LEU A 129 7.34 5.44 -9.76
N LYS A 130 8.39 6.10 -10.29
CA LYS A 130 8.79 7.44 -9.84
C LYS A 130 7.67 8.46 -9.99
N LYS A 131 6.98 8.45 -11.14
CA LYS A 131 5.83 9.34 -11.38
C LYS A 131 4.70 9.06 -10.38
N SER A 132 4.36 7.80 -10.13
CA SER A 132 3.36 7.41 -9.13
C SER A 132 3.69 7.90 -7.72
N LEU A 133 4.96 7.75 -7.30
CA LEU A 133 5.41 8.23 -6.00
C LEU A 133 5.39 9.77 -5.92
N LEU A 134 5.76 10.46 -6.99
CA LEU A 134 5.69 11.92 -7.08
C LEU A 134 4.23 12.41 -7.00
N ILE A 135 3.31 11.75 -7.69
CA ILE A 135 1.87 12.04 -7.61
C ILE A 135 1.37 11.84 -6.18
N CYS A 136 1.74 10.74 -5.53
CA CYS A 136 1.39 10.52 -4.12
C CYS A 136 1.94 11.63 -3.23
N GLY A 137 3.22 12.00 -3.38
CA GLY A 137 3.83 13.10 -2.63
C GLY A 137 3.12 14.44 -2.85
N LEU A 138 2.73 14.75 -4.08
CA LEU A 138 1.99 15.97 -4.42
C LEU A 138 0.58 15.99 -3.83
N LEU A 139 -0.07 14.83 -3.69
CA LEU A 139 -1.38 14.71 -3.03
C LEU A 139 -1.26 14.73 -1.50
N PHE A 140 -0.22 14.12 -0.95
CA PHE A 140 0.00 14.03 0.48
C PHE A 140 0.47 15.35 1.08
N GLY A 141 1.32 16.11 0.37
CA GLY A 141 1.86 17.38 0.85
C GLY A 141 0.78 18.37 1.32
N PRO A 142 -0.17 18.77 0.46
CA PRO A 142 -1.27 19.65 0.84
C PRO A 142 -2.13 19.08 1.98
N ALA A 143 -2.42 17.78 1.97
CA ALA A 143 -3.19 17.13 3.03
C ALA A 143 -2.48 17.22 4.38
N VAL A 144 -1.17 16.93 4.42
CA VAL A 144 -0.33 17.08 5.62
C VAL A 144 -0.30 18.52 6.09
N LEU A 145 -0.11 19.49 5.19
CA LEU A 145 -0.10 20.91 5.55
C LEU A 145 -1.41 21.35 6.21
N ILE A 146 -2.55 20.91 5.66
CA ILE A 146 -3.87 21.16 6.24
C ILE A 146 -3.97 20.57 7.65
N PHE A 147 -3.54 19.32 7.84
CA PHE A 147 -3.54 18.68 9.18
C PHE A 147 -2.52 19.31 10.14
N MET A 148 -1.42 19.88 9.65
CA MET A 148 -0.43 20.56 10.50
C MET A 148 -0.94 21.92 10.98
N ILE A 149 -1.52 22.72 10.08
CA ILE A 149 -1.94 24.09 10.39
C ILE A 149 -3.26 24.08 11.18
N PHE A 150 -4.23 23.26 10.79
CA PHE A 150 -5.60 23.31 11.32
C PHE A 150 -6.09 22.01 12.00
N PRO A 151 -5.28 21.28 12.81
CA PRO A 151 -5.73 19.99 13.35
C PRO A 151 -6.92 20.12 14.30
N ARG A 152 -6.94 21.15 15.16
CA ARG A 152 -8.06 21.37 16.11
C ARG A 152 -9.36 21.64 15.39
N PHE A 153 -9.33 22.47 14.34
CA PHE A 153 -10.51 22.79 13.54
C PHE A 153 -11.05 21.53 12.86
N ILE A 154 -10.20 20.74 12.23
CA ILE A 154 -10.60 19.49 11.56
C ILE A 154 -11.18 18.51 12.57
N VAL A 155 -10.49 18.28 13.69
CA VAL A 155 -10.96 17.34 14.71
C VAL A 155 -12.28 17.80 15.32
N GLY A 156 -12.37 19.06 15.73
CA GLY A 156 -13.57 19.63 16.34
C GLY A 156 -14.79 19.62 15.41
N THR A 157 -14.59 19.95 14.13
CA THR A 157 -15.70 20.02 13.14
C THR A 157 -16.12 18.65 12.61
N VAL A 158 -15.17 17.78 12.27
CA VAL A 158 -15.46 16.50 11.61
C VAL A 158 -15.82 15.43 12.64
N PHE A 159 -15.15 15.40 13.78
CA PHE A 159 -15.29 14.35 14.78
C PHE A 159 -16.01 14.82 16.05
N GLY A 160 -15.97 16.13 16.34
CA GLY A 160 -16.62 16.75 17.49
C GLY A 160 -15.63 17.27 18.53
N GLU A 161 -16.05 18.30 19.26
CA GLU A 161 -15.25 18.99 20.29
C GLU A 161 -14.64 18.05 21.35
N LYS A 162 -15.36 16.98 21.71
CA LYS A 162 -14.89 15.97 22.68
C LYS A 162 -13.58 15.25 22.27
N TYR A 163 -13.20 15.33 20.99
CA TYR A 163 -11.99 14.70 20.46
C TYR A 163 -10.83 15.66 20.21
N VAL A 164 -11.00 16.97 20.43
CA VAL A 164 -9.98 17.99 20.15
C VAL A 164 -8.65 17.72 20.87
N LEU A 165 -8.67 16.98 21.99
CA LEU A 165 -7.46 16.56 22.70
C LEU A 165 -6.49 15.72 21.84
N VAL A 166 -6.96 15.01 20.82
CA VAL A 166 -6.09 14.21 19.92
C VAL A 166 -5.39 15.04 18.84
N SER A 167 -5.77 16.31 18.67
CA SER A 167 -5.26 17.18 17.60
C SER A 167 -3.72 17.26 17.49
N PRO A 168 -2.94 17.29 18.59
CA PRO A 168 -1.48 17.27 18.48
C PRO A 168 -0.94 15.97 17.87
N LEU A 169 -1.51 14.83 18.22
CA LEU A 169 -1.14 13.51 17.68
C LEU A 169 -1.49 13.41 16.19
N LEU A 170 -2.57 14.07 15.75
CA LEU A 170 -2.96 14.10 14.33
C LEU A 170 -1.87 14.67 13.43
N ARG A 171 -1.16 15.71 13.89
CA ARG A 171 -0.05 16.31 13.16
C ARG A 171 1.08 15.32 12.90
N MET A 172 1.44 14.55 13.93
CA MET A 172 2.53 13.58 13.83
C MET A 172 2.10 12.36 13.04
N PHE A 173 0.86 11.90 13.25
CA PHE A 173 0.33 10.71 12.60
C PHE A 173 0.15 10.89 11.09
N SER A 174 -0.26 12.08 10.63
CA SER A 174 -0.43 12.37 9.21
C SER A 174 0.88 12.22 8.43
N ILE A 175 2.03 12.49 9.04
CA ILE A 175 3.34 12.27 8.44
C ILE A 175 3.78 10.80 8.64
N ALA A 176 3.57 10.25 9.83
CA ALA A 176 4.00 8.91 10.21
C ALA A 176 3.41 7.80 9.33
N VAL A 177 2.19 7.97 8.82
CA VAL A 177 1.49 6.95 8.01
C VAL A 177 1.90 6.95 6.52
N ILE A 178 2.51 8.03 6.03
CA ILE A 178 2.87 8.18 4.61
C ILE A 178 3.77 7.05 4.10
N PRO A 179 4.82 6.62 4.83
CA PRO A 179 5.64 5.49 4.39
C PRO A 179 4.84 4.20 4.17
N PHE A 180 3.82 3.90 4.98
CA PHE A 180 2.94 2.75 4.74
C PHE A 180 2.10 2.94 3.48
N ALA A 181 1.56 4.15 3.26
CA ALA A 181 0.84 4.46 2.02
C ALA A 181 1.74 4.29 0.79
N LEU A 182 2.98 4.80 0.82
CA LEU A 182 3.92 4.63 -0.29
C LEU A 182 4.38 3.18 -0.47
N THR A 183 4.48 2.40 0.62
CA THR A 183 4.77 0.95 0.56
C THR A 183 3.72 0.22 -0.27
N ASN A 184 2.45 0.62 -0.20
CA ASN A 184 1.39 0.05 -1.06
C ASN A 184 1.73 0.21 -2.55
N VAL A 185 2.24 1.38 -2.94
CA VAL A 185 2.65 1.65 -4.33
C VAL A 185 3.80 0.72 -4.73
N LEU A 186 4.77 0.49 -3.85
CA LEU A 186 5.90 -0.42 -4.11
C LEU A 186 5.43 -1.87 -4.27
N ILE A 187 4.52 -2.33 -3.41
CA ILE A 187 3.94 -3.69 -3.48
C ILE A 187 3.23 -3.86 -4.82
N ASN A 188 2.34 -2.95 -5.19
CA ASN A 188 1.59 -3.05 -6.44
C ASN A 188 2.49 -2.94 -7.68
N TYR A 189 3.56 -2.15 -7.63
CA TYR A 189 4.57 -2.10 -8.69
C TYR A 189 5.26 -3.44 -8.90
N GLN A 190 5.70 -4.10 -7.84
CA GLN A 190 6.38 -5.40 -7.92
C GLN A 190 5.43 -6.50 -8.39
N LEU A 191 4.18 -6.47 -7.91
CA LEU A 191 3.12 -7.37 -8.38
C LEU A 191 2.82 -7.19 -9.88
N ALA A 192 2.79 -5.95 -10.37
CA ALA A 192 2.61 -5.67 -11.81
C ALA A 192 3.76 -6.23 -12.67
N ARG A 193 4.96 -6.37 -12.09
CA ARG A 193 6.14 -7.00 -12.74
C ARG A 193 6.24 -8.51 -12.48
N ARG A 194 5.17 -9.13 -11.94
CA ARG A 194 5.14 -10.54 -11.48
C ARG A 194 6.30 -10.92 -10.55
N ASN A 195 6.89 -9.94 -9.88
CA ASN A 195 8.02 -10.14 -8.99
C ASN A 195 7.51 -10.26 -7.55
N VAL A 196 7.62 -11.45 -6.98
CA VAL A 196 7.16 -11.74 -5.61
C VAL A 196 8.30 -11.71 -4.58
N ASN A 197 9.53 -11.44 -5.00
CA ASN A 197 10.70 -11.45 -4.09
C ASN A 197 10.65 -10.33 -3.04
N PHE A 198 9.83 -9.30 -3.23
CA PHE A 198 9.66 -8.24 -2.23
C PHE A 198 9.03 -8.76 -0.93
N VAL A 199 8.31 -9.88 -0.97
CA VAL A 199 7.67 -10.50 0.20
C VAL A 199 8.70 -10.87 1.27
N TYR A 200 9.91 -11.28 0.86
CA TYR A 200 11.01 -11.57 1.78
C TYR A 200 11.45 -10.34 2.61
N TYR A 201 11.24 -9.13 2.09
CA TYR A 201 11.51 -7.88 2.83
C TYR A 201 10.28 -7.39 3.59
N LEU A 202 9.08 -7.74 3.13
CA LEU A 202 7.82 -7.32 3.75
C LEU A 202 7.51 -8.09 5.04
N ILE A 203 7.78 -9.40 5.09
CA ILE A 203 7.52 -10.23 6.29
C ILE A 203 8.34 -9.74 7.50
N PRO A 204 9.69 -9.59 7.42
CA PRO A 204 10.47 -9.07 8.54
C PRO A 204 10.03 -7.66 8.93
N GLY A 205 9.61 -6.85 7.96
CA GLY A 205 9.06 -5.53 8.19
C GLY A 205 7.76 -5.54 9.03
N ALA A 206 6.83 -6.43 8.69
CA ALA A 206 5.60 -6.61 9.45
C ALA A 206 5.86 -7.18 10.86
N THR A 207 6.74 -8.17 10.97
CA THR A 207 7.14 -8.73 12.27
C THR A 207 7.83 -7.68 13.14
N PHE A 208 8.73 -6.87 12.56
CA PHE A 208 9.38 -5.75 13.23
C PHE A 208 8.35 -4.74 13.73
N TYR A 209 7.37 -4.38 12.91
CA TYR A 209 6.31 -3.46 13.31
C TYR A 209 5.50 -3.98 14.50
N ILE A 210 5.06 -5.25 14.44
CA ILE A 210 4.34 -5.89 15.56
C ILE A 210 5.22 -5.89 16.82
N ALA A 211 6.48 -6.30 16.71
CA ALA A 211 7.40 -6.35 17.84
C ALA A 211 7.60 -4.95 18.47
N MET A 212 7.78 -3.90 17.66
CA MET A 212 7.90 -2.54 18.16
C MET A 212 6.63 -2.10 18.89
N LEU A 213 5.43 -2.41 18.38
CA LEU A 213 4.19 -2.07 19.06
C LEU A 213 4.03 -2.83 20.39
N LEU A 214 4.42 -4.11 20.44
CA LEU A 214 4.37 -4.90 21.67
C LEU A 214 5.38 -4.41 22.72
N LEU A 215 6.52 -3.87 22.32
CA LEU A 215 7.53 -3.34 23.25
C LEU A 215 7.29 -1.88 23.65
N PHE A 216 6.66 -1.09 22.78
CA PHE A 216 6.56 0.37 22.91
C PHE A 216 5.11 0.86 22.74
N HIS A 217 4.27 0.62 23.75
CA HIS A 217 2.86 1.03 23.78
C HIS A 217 2.44 1.74 25.08
N SER A 218 3.36 2.34 25.83
CA SER A 218 3.04 3.06 27.07
C SER A 218 2.21 4.34 26.87
N SER A 219 2.19 4.90 25.65
CA SER A 219 1.36 6.06 25.30
C SER A 219 0.95 6.06 23.82
N LEU A 220 -0.14 6.77 23.47
CA LEU A 220 -0.55 6.95 22.07
C LEU A 220 0.54 7.62 21.22
N LEU A 221 1.29 8.56 21.80
CA LEU A 221 2.42 9.21 21.12
C LEU A 221 3.46 8.16 20.69
N GLN A 222 3.78 7.23 21.57
CA GLN A 222 4.73 6.17 21.30
C GLN A 222 4.27 5.27 20.16
N VAL A 223 2.97 4.92 20.12
CA VAL A 223 2.38 4.16 19.00
C VAL A 223 2.53 4.93 17.69
N VAL A 224 2.25 6.24 17.66
CA VAL A 224 2.42 7.08 16.46
C VAL A 224 3.88 7.13 16.00
N VAL A 225 4.84 7.23 16.93
CA VAL A 225 6.27 7.20 16.61
C VAL A 225 6.68 5.85 16.03
N VAL A 226 6.18 4.74 16.61
CA VAL A 226 6.42 3.38 16.08
C VAL A 226 5.87 3.23 14.67
N VAL A 227 4.66 3.72 14.38
CA VAL A 227 4.09 3.76 13.03
C VAL A 227 5.05 4.45 12.06
N GLY A 228 5.59 5.61 12.43
CA GLY A 228 6.50 6.37 11.59
C GLY A 228 7.84 5.69 11.35
N ILE A 229 8.46 5.14 12.41
CA ILE A 229 9.75 4.46 12.33
C ILE A 229 9.62 3.16 11.54
N ALA A 230 8.66 2.31 11.91
CA ALA A 230 8.43 1.04 11.23
C ALA A 230 7.99 1.25 9.78
N GLY A 231 7.12 2.22 9.52
CA GLY A 231 6.73 2.59 8.16
C GLY A 231 7.94 3.01 7.32
N SER A 232 8.78 3.90 7.85
CA SER A 232 9.98 4.36 7.15
C SER A 232 10.96 3.20 6.89
N PHE A 233 11.12 2.31 7.86
CA PHE A 233 11.95 1.11 7.74
C PHE A 233 11.44 0.16 6.65
N VAL A 234 10.16 -0.20 6.69
CA VAL A 234 9.50 -1.08 5.71
C VAL A 234 9.59 -0.48 4.30
N PHE A 235 9.28 0.81 4.17
CA PHE A 235 9.37 1.52 2.91
C PHE A 235 10.81 1.54 2.37
N GLY A 236 11.77 1.86 3.23
CA GLY A 236 13.20 1.90 2.89
C GLY A 236 13.73 0.55 2.42
N LEU A 237 13.39 -0.53 3.12
CA LEU A 237 13.75 -1.90 2.73
C LEU A 237 13.18 -2.27 1.36
N ASN A 238 11.88 -2.04 1.15
CA ASN A 238 11.23 -2.37 -0.12
C ASN A 238 11.77 -1.50 -1.27
N MET A 239 11.96 -0.20 -1.04
CA MET A 239 12.55 0.72 -2.03
C MET A 239 13.99 0.31 -2.38
N GLY A 240 14.81 0.00 -1.37
CA GLY A 240 16.18 -0.48 -1.57
C GLY A 240 16.22 -1.75 -2.41
N SER A 241 15.30 -2.69 -2.17
CA SER A 241 15.18 -3.91 -2.97
C SER A 241 14.91 -3.62 -4.46
N ILE A 242 14.02 -2.66 -4.75
CA ILE A 242 13.68 -2.24 -6.12
C ILE A 242 14.88 -1.56 -6.79
N LEU A 243 15.58 -0.68 -6.08
CA LEU A 243 16.76 0.02 -6.59
C LEU A 243 17.89 -0.96 -6.95
N LEU A 244 18.12 -1.98 -6.11
CA LEU A 244 19.12 -3.01 -6.36
C LEU A 244 18.76 -3.89 -7.55
N GLN A 245 17.48 -4.23 -7.72
CA GLN A 245 16.99 -4.97 -8.88
C GLN A 245 17.17 -4.18 -10.17
N ASN A 246 16.75 -2.91 -10.17
CA ASN A 246 16.89 -2.02 -11.33
C ASN A 246 18.36 -1.87 -11.77
N ARG A 247 19.29 -1.72 -10.81
CA ARG A 247 20.74 -1.65 -11.11
C ARG A 247 21.28 -2.94 -11.72
N ARG A 248 20.79 -4.11 -11.30
CA ARG A 248 21.19 -5.40 -11.86
C ARG A 248 20.72 -5.55 -13.30
N GLU A 249 19.47 -5.19 -13.58
CA GLU A 249 18.88 -5.23 -14.93
C GLU A 249 19.66 -4.34 -15.90
N THR A 250 19.94 -3.07 -15.53
CA THR A 250 20.72 -2.16 -16.39
C THR A 250 22.16 -2.65 -16.64
N ARG A 251 22.80 -3.30 -15.65
CA ARG A 251 24.16 -3.84 -15.79
C ARG A 251 24.20 -5.03 -16.74
N THR A 252 23.19 -5.89 -16.72
CA THR A 252 23.07 -7.04 -17.63
C THR A 252 22.86 -6.57 -19.07
N ASP A 253 22.06 -5.54 -19.30
CA ASP A 253 21.86 -4.97 -20.64
C ASP A 253 23.12 -4.32 -21.20
N MET A 254 23.85 -3.53 -20.39
CA MET A 254 25.13 -2.94 -20.82
C MET A 254 26.18 -4.01 -21.16
N SER A 255 26.21 -5.12 -20.43
CA SER A 255 27.09 -6.25 -20.72
C SER A 255 26.70 -7.00 -21.99
N ARG A 256 25.39 -7.15 -22.28
CA ARG A 256 24.90 -7.78 -23.52
C ARG A 256 25.18 -6.96 -24.77
N TYR A 257 25.27 -5.64 -24.64
CA TYR A 257 25.50 -4.71 -25.75
C TYR A 257 26.98 -4.32 -25.90
N GLY A 258 27.91 -4.93 -25.16
CA GLY A 258 29.36 -4.70 -25.30
C GLY A 258 29.84 -3.29 -24.92
N LEU A 259 29.02 -2.50 -24.23
CA LEU A 259 29.30 -1.11 -23.89
C LEU A 259 30.06 -0.94 -22.55
N GLY A 260 30.42 -2.06 -21.89
CA GLY A 260 31.04 -2.06 -20.56
C GLY A 260 32.54 -1.73 -20.53
N GLU A 261 33.22 -1.67 -21.68
CA GLU A 261 34.69 -1.62 -21.71
C GLU A 261 35.25 -0.67 -22.80
N LYS A 262 34.79 0.59 -22.85
CA LYS A 262 35.51 1.67 -23.56
C LYS A 262 35.32 3.02 -22.89
N VAL A 263 35.86 3.19 -21.69
CA VAL A 263 36.27 4.52 -21.19
C VAL A 263 37.63 4.36 -20.53
N SER A 264 38.65 4.02 -21.32
CA SER A 264 40.03 4.29 -20.95
C SER A 264 40.36 5.64 -21.57
N TYR A 265 40.51 6.66 -20.72
CA TYR A 265 40.96 7.98 -21.10
C TYR A 265 42.33 7.87 -21.75
N GLU A 266 42.38 8.00 -23.08
CA GLU A 266 43.62 8.28 -23.78
C GLU A 266 44.02 9.71 -23.44
N LYS A 267 44.96 9.87 -22.50
CA LYS A 267 45.67 11.13 -22.28
C LYS A 267 46.36 11.50 -23.60
N PRO A 268 46.21 12.72 -24.13
CA PRO A 268 47.05 13.15 -25.22
C PRO A 268 48.46 13.40 -24.67
N THR A 269 49.39 12.51 -25.01
CA THR A 269 50.82 12.82 -24.99
C THR A 269 51.12 13.78 -26.13
N SER A 270 51.51 14.98 -25.72
CA SER A 270 52.30 16.02 -26.44
C SER A 270 52.98 15.61 -27.74
N TYR A 271 52.78 16.41 -28.79
CA TYR A 271 53.83 17.10 -29.55
C TYR A 271 53.28 18.44 -30.05
#